data_AF-U2B9F9-F1
#
_entry.id   AF-U2B9F9-F1
#
_cell.length_a   1.000
_cell.length_b   1.000
_cell.length_c   1.000
_cell.angle_alpha   90.00
_cell.angle_beta   90.00
_cell.angle_gamma   90.00
#
_symmetry.space_group_name_H-M   'P 1'
#
loop_
_entity.id
_entity.type
_entity.pdbx_description
1 polymer ?
#
loop_
_entity_poly.entity_id
_entity_poly.type
_entity_poly.pdbx_seq_one_letter_code
_entity_poly.pdbx_strand_id
1 'polypeptide(L)'
;MLGFAIVATVAIVAIADVFNASHLFNPDWPGHARFHIGMQFTTLVLVSLFSLAALRRGQVWASALAPASFWPGLFVAYLIPGTDVYASESLRELGIPINLILAAVLLGITGLGVVLQRSNER
;
A
#
# COMPACT_ATOMS: atom_id res chain seq x y z
N MET A 1 -10.07 -7.19 -10.89
CA MET A 1 -9.73 -5.99 -10.08
C MET A 1 -8.88 -6.33 -8.86
N LEU A 2 -9.21 -7.33 -8.05
CA LEU A 2 -8.42 -7.69 -6.86
C LEU A 2 -6.96 -8.04 -7.18
N GLY A 3 -6.71 -8.87 -8.21
CA GLY A 3 -5.34 -9.17 -8.65
C GLY A 3 -4.53 -7.92 -9.01
N PHE A 4 -5.16 -6.96 -9.69
CA PHE A 4 -4.54 -5.67 -9.99
C PHE A 4 -4.23 -4.88 -8.71
N ALA A 5 -5.19 -4.76 -7.78
CA ALA A 5 -4.96 -4.04 -6.52
C ALA A 5 -3.81 -4.64 -5.69
N ILE A 6 -3.70 -5.96 -5.64
CA ILE A 6 -2.60 -6.65 -4.94
C ILE A 6 -1.26 -6.30 -5.58
N VAL A 7 -1.14 -6.47 -6.90
CA VAL A 7 0.13 -6.20 -7.62
C VAL A 7 0.48 -4.71 -7.59
N ALA A 8 -0.49 -3.82 -7.79
CA ALA A 8 -0.30 -2.39 -7.73
C ALA A 8 0.16 -1.94 -6.33
N THR A 9 -0.37 -2.54 -5.26
CA THR A 9 0.07 -2.24 -3.89
C THR A 9 1.56 -2.53 -3.73
N VAL A 10 2.02 -3.73 -4.12
CA VAL A 10 3.45 -4.07 -4.03
C VAL A 10 4.29 -3.16 -4.91
N ALA A 11 3.88 -2.91 -6.16
CA ALA A 11 4.64 -2.12 -7.11
C ALA A 11 4.79 -0.67 -6.68
N ILE A 12 3.70 -0.04 -6.22
CA ILE A 12 3.73 1.36 -5.75
C ILE A 12 4.64 1.48 -4.54
N VAL A 13 4.53 0.58 -3.55
CA VAL A 13 5.38 0.61 -2.34
C VAL A 13 6.84 0.31 -2.68
N ALA A 14 7.10 -0.61 -3.61
CA ALA A 14 8.46 -0.86 -4.09
C ALA A 14 9.09 0.41 -4.68
N ILE A 15 8.35 1.15 -5.51
CA ILE A 15 8.83 2.39 -6.11
C ILE A 15 8.98 3.50 -5.05
N ALA A 16 7.98 3.67 -4.19
CA ALA A 16 7.91 4.77 -3.24
C ALA A 16 8.92 4.63 -2.08
N ASP A 17 9.10 3.42 -1.54
CA ASP A 17 9.88 3.20 -0.32
C ASP A 17 11.21 2.49 -0.57
N VAL A 18 11.26 1.51 -1.48
CA VAL A 18 12.43 0.65 -1.68
C VAL A 18 13.37 1.23 -2.73
N PHE A 19 12.86 1.53 -3.91
CA PHE A 19 13.62 2.11 -5.03
C PHE A 19 13.61 3.64 -4.99
N ASN A 20 13.60 4.20 -3.77
CA ASN A 20 13.62 5.63 -3.53
C ASN A 20 14.79 6.00 -2.61
N ALA A 21 15.62 6.92 -3.09
CA ALA A 21 16.78 7.42 -2.34
C ALA A 21 16.38 8.20 -1.08
N SER A 22 15.16 8.74 -0.99
CA SER A 22 14.68 9.45 0.20
C SER A 22 14.09 8.56 1.30
N HIS A 23 13.95 7.25 1.05
CA HIS A 23 13.36 6.29 1.99
C HIS A 23 14.37 5.20 2.41
N LEU A 24 14.25 3.97 1.90
CA LEU A 24 15.05 2.82 2.35
C LEU A 24 16.56 3.07 2.26
N PHE A 25 17.00 3.90 1.32
CA PHE A 25 18.42 4.22 1.11
C PHE A 25 18.80 5.64 1.55
N ASN A 26 17.95 6.32 2.32
CA ASN A 26 18.23 7.65 2.82
C ASN A 26 19.37 7.63 3.85
N PRO A 27 20.53 8.28 3.59
CA PRO A 27 21.64 8.31 4.54
C PRO A 27 21.31 9.07 5.83
N ASP A 28 20.36 10.00 5.79
CA ASP A 28 19.98 10.85 6.92
C ASP A 28 19.05 10.14 7.91
N TRP A 29 18.42 9.03 7.51
CA TRP A 29 17.56 8.24 8.40
C TRP A 29 18.39 7.26 9.24
N PRO A 30 18.06 7.06 10.54
CA PRO A 30 18.71 6.05 11.36
C PRO A 30 18.62 4.67 10.71
N GLY A 31 19.69 3.86 10.85
CA GLY A 31 19.73 2.51 10.29
C GLY A 31 18.54 1.63 10.73
N HIS A 32 18.02 1.85 11.94
CA HIS A 32 16.85 1.14 12.44
C HIS A 32 15.54 1.50 11.71
N ALA A 33 15.37 2.76 11.29
CA ALA A 33 14.21 3.16 10.49
C ALA A 33 14.21 2.43 9.13
N ARG A 34 15.38 2.38 8.47
CA ARG A 34 15.59 1.63 7.23
C ARG A 34 15.35 0.14 7.38
N PHE A 35 15.75 -0.45 8.51
CA PHE A 35 15.45 -1.84 8.86
C PHE A 35 13.94 -2.12 8.88
N HIS A 36 13.14 -1.24 9.50
CA HIS A 36 11.68 -1.37 9.53
C HIS A 36 11.04 -1.22 8.15
N ILE A 37 11.57 -0.37 7.27
CA ILE A 37 11.08 -0.29 5.87
C ILE A 37 11.30 -1.60 5.12
N GLY A 38 12.51 -2.17 5.23
CA GLY A 38 12.82 -3.48 4.62
C GLY A 38 11.92 -4.60 5.15
N MET A 39 11.66 -4.59 6.47
CA MET A 39 10.74 -5.53 7.12
C MET A 39 9.29 -5.34 6.64
N GLN A 40 8.80 -4.09 6.57
CA GLN A 40 7.47 -3.73 6.08
C GLN A 40 7.27 -4.21 4.64
N PHE A 41 8.21 -3.90 3.75
CA PHE A 41 8.11 -4.28 2.35
C PHE A 41 8.15 -5.81 2.17
N THR A 42 9.06 -6.50 2.85
CA THR A 42 9.13 -7.97 2.80
C THR A 42 7.83 -8.61 3.28
N THR A 43 7.25 -8.06 4.36
CA THR A 43 5.96 -8.52 4.90
C THR A 43 4.84 -8.29 3.89
N LEU A 44 4.79 -7.12 3.26
CA LEU A 44 3.81 -6.80 2.23
C LEU A 44 3.90 -7.77 1.04
N VAL A 45 5.11 -8.10 0.57
CA VAL A 45 5.32 -9.09 -0.49
C VAL A 45 4.75 -10.45 -0.11
N LEU A 46 5.05 -10.94 1.11
CA LEU A 46 4.55 -12.22 1.59
C LEU A 46 3.02 -12.23 1.68
N VAL A 47 2.41 -11.22 2.31
CA VAL A 47 0.94 -11.09 2.40
C VAL A 47 0.30 -10.98 1.02
N SER A 48 0.96 -10.35 0.06
CA SER A 48 0.50 -10.25 -1.33
C SER A 48 0.54 -11.60 -2.05
N LEU A 49 1.56 -12.43 -1.83
CA LEU A 49 1.61 -13.80 -2.34
C LEU A 49 0.48 -14.66 -1.76
N PHE A 50 0.21 -14.55 -0.45
CA PHE A 50 -0.96 -15.20 0.17
C PHE A 50 -2.28 -14.69 -0.43
N SER A 51 -2.41 -13.38 -0.64
CA SER A 51 -3.59 -12.76 -1.23
C SER A 51 -3.84 -13.26 -2.66
N LEU A 52 -2.77 -13.42 -3.47
CA LEU A 52 -2.87 -13.99 -4.82
C LEU A 52 -3.23 -15.48 -4.80
N ALA A 53 -2.69 -16.26 -3.85
CA ALA A 53 -3.05 -17.66 -3.68
C ALA A 53 -4.53 -17.81 -3.27
N ALA A 54 -5.01 -16.95 -2.36
CA ALA A 54 -6.41 -16.86 -1.97
C ALA A 54 -7.31 -16.50 -3.16
N LEU A 55 -6.89 -15.54 -3.99
CA LEU A 55 -7.63 -15.15 -5.20
C LEU A 55 -7.82 -16.33 -6.15
N ARG A 56 -6.77 -17.14 -6.37
CA ARG A 56 -6.85 -18.35 -7.21
C ARG A 56 -7.79 -19.42 -6.65
N ARG A 57 -8.04 -19.41 -5.34
CA ARG A 57 -8.95 -20.34 -4.65
C ARG A 57 -10.37 -19.77 -4.49
N GLY A 58 -10.67 -18.62 -5.09
CA GLY A 58 -11.97 -17.94 -4.92
C GLY A 58 -12.21 -17.38 -3.52
N GLN A 59 -11.17 -17.23 -2.69
CA GLN A 59 -11.33 -16.73 -1.32
C GLN A 59 -11.29 -15.19 -1.31
N VAL A 60 -12.43 -14.56 -1.64
CA VAL A 60 -12.52 -13.11 -1.89
C VAL A 60 -11.93 -12.26 -0.75
N TRP A 61 -12.36 -12.49 0.49
CA TRP A 61 -11.89 -11.69 1.63
C TRP A 61 -10.41 -11.88 1.93
N ALA A 62 -9.92 -13.13 1.88
CA ALA A 62 -8.51 -13.42 2.06
C ALA A 62 -7.65 -12.80 0.94
N SER A 63 -8.19 -12.70 -0.28
CA SER A 63 -7.49 -12.06 -1.40
C SER A 63 -7.41 -10.53 -1.29
N ALA A 64 -8.28 -9.90 -0.50
CA ALA A 64 -8.25 -8.46 -0.27
C ALA A 64 -7.23 -8.04 0.79
N LEU A 65 -6.62 -8.98 1.51
CA LEU A 65 -5.81 -8.70 2.70
C LEU A 65 -4.65 -7.73 2.41
N ALA A 66 -3.83 -7.97 1.39
CA ALA A 66 -2.66 -7.12 1.12
C ALA A 66 -3.00 -5.62 0.95
N PRO A 67 -3.88 -5.21 0.01
CA PRO A 67 -4.26 -3.81 -0.08
C PRO A 67 -5.05 -3.33 1.14
N ALA A 68 -5.92 -4.17 1.72
CA ALA A 68 -6.75 -3.77 2.86
C ALA A 68 -5.95 -3.62 4.17
N SER A 69 -4.78 -4.23 4.30
CA SER A 69 -3.91 -4.05 5.47
C SER A 69 -2.91 -2.90 5.31
N PHE A 70 -2.49 -2.59 4.08
CA PHE A 70 -1.48 -1.57 3.82
C PHE A 70 -2.06 -0.16 3.79
N TRP A 71 -3.03 0.08 2.92
CA TRP A 71 -3.51 1.44 2.61
C TRP A 71 -4.20 2.17 3.78
N PRO A 72 -4.93 1.50 4.71
CA PRO A 72 -5.43 2.18 5.90
C PRO A 72 -4.32 2.77 6.77
N GLY A 73 -3.11 2.20 6.71
CA GLY A 73 -1.94 2.69 7.44
C GLY A 73 -1.58 4.14 7.09
N LEU A 74 -1.83 4.60 5.86
CA LEU A 74 -1.53 5.99 5.47
C LEU A 74 -2.51 7.00 6.10
N PHE A 75 -3.77 6.62 6.31
CA PHE A 75 -4.74 7.45 7.04
C PHE A 75 -4.43 7.48 8.53
N VAL A 76 -4.00 6.34 9.10
CA VAL A 76 -3.55 6.28 10.49
C VAL A 76 -2.30 7.12 10.67
N ALA A 77 -1.33 7.03 9.76
CA ALA A 77 -0.09 7.81 9.80
C ALA A 77 -0.38 9.31 9.82
N TYR A 78 -1.31 9.81 9.00
CA TYR A 78 -1.73 11.21 9.01
C TYR A 78 -2.16 11.74 10.39
N LEU A 79 -2.68 10.87 11.27
CA LEU A 79 -3.09 11.24 12.63
C LEU A 79 -1.92 11.24 13.64
N ILE A 80 -0.75 10.75 13.24
CA ILE A 80 0.44 10.68 14.09
C ILE A 80 1.22 12.00 13.98
N PRO A 81 1.46 12.71 15.09
CA PRO A 81 2.25 13.94 15.09
C PRO A 81 3.65 13.74 14.49
N GLY A 82 4.06 14.67 13.63
CA GLY A 82 5.38 14.65 12.99
C GLY A 82 5.46 13.83 11.69
N THR A 83 4.36 13.24 11.24
CA THR A 83 4.26 12.66 9.89
C THR A 83 3.78 13.70 8.86
N ASP A 84 3.96 13.39 7.58
CA ASP A 84 3.51 14.23 6.49
C ASP A 84 2.82 13.41 5.37
N VAL A 85 1.82 14.00 4.74
CA VAL A 85 1.03 13.41 3.65
C VAL A 85 1.58 13.74 2.27
N TYR A 86 2.49 14.70 2.18
CA TYR A 86 3.14 15.10 0.93
C TYR A 86 4.41 14.27 0.71
N ALA A 87 4.54 13.66 -0.47
CA ALA A 87 5.73 12.85 -0.81
C ALA A 87 6.94 13.69 -1.27
N SER A 88 6.73 14.99 -1.54
CA SER A 88 7.76 15.95 -1.94
C SER A 88 7.31 17.38 -1.64
N GLU A 89 8.26 18.32 -1.59
CA GLU A 89 7.95 19.75 -1.42
C GLU A 89 7.12 20.28 -2.59
N SER A 90 7.39 19.84 -3.82
CA SER A 90 6.58 20.23 -4.98
C SER A 90 5.12 19.82 -4.86
N LEU A 91 4.82 18.64 -4.32
CA LEU A 91 3.45 18.20 -4.07
C LEU A 91 2.81 18.97 -2.91
N ARG A 92 3.62 19.38 -1.92
CA ARG A 92 3.18 20.25 -0.83
C ARG A 92 2.79 21.64 -1.33
N GLU A 93 3.61 22.27 -2.17
CA GLU A 93 3.31 23.56 -2.80
C GLU A 93 2.03 23.52 -3.64
N LEU A 94 1.78 22.40 -4.31
CA LEU A 94 0.55 22.18 -5.07
C LEU A 94 -0.65 21.76 -4.18
N GLY A 95 -0.44 21.53 -2.89
CA GLY A 95 -1.48 21.05 -1.98
C GLY A 95 -2.03 19.66 -2.33
N ILE A 96 -1.23 18.81 -2.97
CA ILE A 96 -1.63 17.46 -3.42
C ILE A 96 -1.19 16.40 -2.40
N PRO A 97 -2.08 15.88 -1.52
CA PRO A 97 -1.74 14.83 -0.56
C PRO A 97 -1.73 13.45 -1.25
N ILE A 98 -0.73 13.22 -2.11
CA ILE A 98 -0.68 12.04 -2.99
C ILE A 98 -0.82 10.72 -2.23
N ASN A 99 -0.29 10.64 -1.01
CA ASN A 99 -0.35 9.46 -0.16
C ASN A 99 -1.80 9.09 0.20
N LEU A 100 -2.62 10.07 0.59
CA LEU A 100 -4.03 9.84 0.92
C LEU A 100 -4.88 9.55 -0.33
N ILE A 101 -4.58 10.22 -1.45
CA ILE A 101 -5.27 9.99 -2.72
C ILE A 101 -5.01 8.56 -3.20
N LEU A 102 -3.75 8.11 -3.23
CA LEU A 102 -3.41 6.74 -3.62
C LEU A 102 -4.05 5.72 -2.69
N ALA A 103 -4.01 5.94 -1.37
CA ALA A 103 -4.67 5.05 -0.42
C ALA A 103 -6.17 4.93 -0.69
N ALA A 104 -6.87 6.05 -0.91
CA ALA A 104 -8.30 6.06 -1.21
C ALA A 104 -8.62 5.33 -2.52
N VAL A 105 -7.85 5.58 -3.58
CA VAL A 105 -8.03 4.93 -4.89
C VAL A 105 -7.84 3.42 -4.79
N LEU A 106 -6.75 2.96 -4.16
CA LEU A 106 -6.45 1.53 -4.07
C LEU A 106 -7.43 0.79 -3.14
N LEU A 107 -7.92 1.44 -2.08
CA LEU A 107 -9.01 0.91 -1.27
C LEU A 107 -10.32 0.84 -2.06
N GLY A 108 -10.64 1.86 -2.85
CA GLY A 108 -11.82 1.87 -3.74
C GLY A 108 -11.78 0.73 -4.76
N ILE A 109 -10.63 0.52 -5.43
CA ILE A 109 -10.44 -0.58 -6.37
C ILE A 109 -10.56 -1.94 -5.68
N THR A 110 -9.99 -2.07 -4.48
CA THR A 110 -10.11 -3.28 -3.66
C THR A 110 -11.57 -3.56 -3.31
N GLY A 111 -12.30 -2.56 -2.79
CA GLY A 111 -13.70 -2.68 -2.43
C GLY A 111 -14.60 -3.04 -3.61
N LEU A 112 -14.43 -2.35 -4.74
CA LEU A 112 -15.12 -2.68 -5.98
C LEU A 112 -14.79 -4.11 -6.45
N GLY A 113 -13.53 -4.50 -6.35
CA GLY A 113 -13.09 -5.86 -6.65
C GLY A 113 -13.77 -6.93 -5.79
N VAL A 114 -13.93 -6.69 -4.49
CA VAL A 114 -14.69 -7.57 -3.59
C VAL A 114 -16.15 -7.67 -4.01
N VAL A 115 -16.80 -6.54 -4.27
CA VAL A 115 -18.23 -6.51 -4.66
C VAL A 115 -18.46 -7.28 -5.96
N LEU A 116 -17.66 -7.03 -6.99
CA LEU A 116 -17.78 -7.68 -8.30
C LEU A 116 -17.48 -9.18 -8.25
N GLN A 117 -16.49 -9.59 -7.44
CA GLN A 117 -16.15 -11.00 -7.32
C GLN A 117 -17.29 -11.77 -6.63
N ARG A 118 -17.89 -11.19 -5.59
CA ARG A 118 -19.02 -11.79 -4.87
C ARG A 118 -20.31 -11.82 -5.68
N SER A 119 -20.53 -10.86 -6.58
CA SER A 119 -21.70 -10.89 -7.46
C SER A 119 -21.63 -11.99 -8.51
N ASN A 120 -20.42 -12.42 -8.89
CA ASN A 120 -20.22 -13.51 -9.85
C ASN A 120 -20.35 -14.91 -9.22
N GLU A 121 -20.32 -15.00 -7.89
CA GLU A 121 -20.49 -16.26 -7.12
C GLU A 121 -21.95 -16.56 -6.78
N ARG A 122 -22.88 -15.65 -7.08
CA ARG A 122 -24.33 -15.80 -6.87
C ARG A 122 -25.01 -16.17 -8.19
#